data_AF-A0A5B0HCY6-F1
#
_entry.id   AF-A0A5B0HCY6-F1
#
_cell.length_a   1.000
_cell.length_b   1.000
_cell.length_c   1.000
_cell.angle_alpha   90.00
_cell.angle_beta   90.00
_cell.angle_gamma   90.00
#
_symmetry.space_group_name_H-M   'P 1'
#
loop_
_entity.id
_entity.type
_entity.pdbx_description
1 polymer ?
#
loop_
_entity_poly.entity_id
_entity_poly.type
_entity_poly.pdbx_seq_one_letter_code
_entity_poly.pdbx_strand_id
1 'polypeptide(L)'
;MTDEQIRKSMTSEQIQLERKLTCEAIDGAMAFGYQNMNVPPSDDHWLTPYWNIGRKQAELELLSASKSAAPDGWGHVAIANELWQLAECGYEHFRNALANHIKKAYQDGWDDRKNGIVSVTYGDLK
;
A
#
# COMPACT_ATOMS: atom_id res chain seq x y z
N MET A 1 -4.65 42.95 -16.38
CA MET A 1 -5.79 42.06 -16.68
C MET A 1 -6.10 41.27 -15.43
N THR A 2 -7.37 41.12 -15.08
CA THR A 2 -7.82 40.22 -14.01
C THR A 2 -7.93 38.79 -14.53
N ASP A 3 -7.91 37.78 -13.65
CA ASP A 3 -8.10 36.37 -14.01
C ASP A 3 -9.38 36.14 -14.84
N GLU A 4 -10.42 36.91 -14.53
CA GLU A 4 -11.69 36.87 -15.24
C GLU A 4 -11.58 37.45 -16.65
N GLN A 5 -10.78 38.50 -16.85
CA GLN A 5 -10.50 39.06 -18.16
C GLN A 5 -9.64 38.10 -19.01
N ILE A 6 -8.69 37.38 -18.39
CA ILE A 6 -7.88 36.37 -19.06
C ILE A 6 -8.77 35.22 -19.54
N ARG A 7 -9.60 34.66 -18.65
CA ARG A 7 -10.52 33.57 -19.01
C ARG A 7 -11.51 33.96 -20.10
N LYS A 8 -12.02 35.19 -20.08
CA LYS A 8 -12.91 35.71 -21.15
C LYS A 8 -12.20 35.92 -22.49
N SER A 9 -10.88 36.07 -22.50
CA SER A 9 -10.10 36.28 -23.71
C SER A 9 -9.63 34.99 -24.41
N MET A 10 -9.76 33.84 -23.75
CA MET A 10 -9.31 32.55 -24.29
C MET A 10 -10.40 31.83 -25.09
N THR A 11 -10.01 31.14 -26.16
CA THR A 11 -10.91 30.22 -26.87
C THR A 11 -11.08 28.91 -26.11
N SER A 12 -12.15 28.18 -26.42
CA SER A 12 -12.43 26.86 -25.83
C SER A 12 -11.29 25.87 -26.05
N GLU A 13 -10.68 25.87 -27.24
CA GLU A 13 -9.57 24.99 -27.61
C GLU A 13 -8.32 25.32 -26.79
N GLN A 14 -8.03 26.61 -26.57
CA GLN A 14 -6.92 27.04 -25.73
C GLN A 14 -7.12 26.60 -24.28
N ILE A 15 -8.33 26.75 -23.73
CA ILE A 15 -8.66 26.29 -22.37
C ILE A 15 -8.48 24.77 -22.26
N GLN A 16 -8.93 24.00 -23.26
CA GLN A 16 -8.76 22.55 -23.26
C GLN A 16 -7.29 22.14 -23.33
N LEU A 17 -6.50 22.81 -24.17
CA LEU A 17 -5.06 22.54 -24.30
C LEU A 17 -4.33 22.85 -22.99
N GLU A 18 -4.56 24.01 -22.38
CA GLU A 18 -3.91 24.38 -21.11
C GLU A 18 -4.26 23.41 -19.98
N ARG A 19 -5.53 22.97 -19.89
CA ARG A 19 -5.93 21.94 -18.92
C ARG A 19 -5.18 20.64 -19.15
N LYS A 20 -5.08 20.20 -20.40
CA LYS A 20 -4.35 18.98 -20.75
C LYS A 20 -2.88 19.08 -20.34
N LEU A 21 -2.20 20.16 -20.73
CA LEU A 21 -0.78 20.38 -20.40
C LEU A 21 -0.54 20.47 -18.89
N THR A 22 -1.47 21.09 -18.16
CA THR A 22 -1.40 21.18 -16.69
C THR A 22 -1.52 19.79 -16.06
N CYS A 23 -2.47 18.97 -16.51
CA CYS A 23 -2.60 17.58 -16.03
C CYS A 23 -1.33 16.76 -16.34
N GLU A 24 -0.80 16.84 -17.56
CA GLU A 24 0.41 16.11 -17.96
C GLU A 24 1.63 16.52 -17.11
N ALA A 25 1.76 17.80 -16.77
CA ALA A 25 2.81 18.29 -15.88
C ALA A 25 2.65 17.77 -14.44
N ILE A 26 1.42 17.70 -13.92
CA ILE A 26 1.12 17.13 -12.60
C ILE A 26 1.44 15.63 -12.57
N ASP A 27 1.00 14.88 -13.58
CA ASP A 27 1.28 13.45 -13.71
C ASP A 27 2.79 13.18 -13.79
N GLY A 28 3.51 13.97 -14.58
CA GLY A 28 4.97 13.91 -14.67
C GLY A 28 5.65 14.20 -13.33
N ALA A 29 5.20 15.22 -12.59
CA ALA A 29 5.75 15.56 -11.28
C ALA A 29 5.54 14.43 -10.27
N MET A 30 4.34 13.81 -10.22
CA MET A 30 4.09 12.65 -9.37
C MET A 30 4.97 11.46 -9.75
N ALA A 31 5.12 11.17 -11.05
CA ALA A 31 5.96 10.07 -11.52
C ALA A 31 7.45 10.28 -11.17
N PHE A 32 7.97 11.50 -11.33
CA PHE A 32 9.32 11.85 -10.92
C PHE A 32 9.50 11.81 -9.40
N GLY A 33 8.48 12.25 -8.65
CA GLY A 33 8.40 12.10 -7.20
C GLY A 33 8.56 10.65 -6.79
N TYR A 34 7.76 9.75 -7.34
CA TYR A 34 7.82 8.31 -7.05
C TYR A 34 9.25 7.75 -7.23
N GLN A 35 9.91 8.14 -8.32
CA GLN A 35 11.27 7.71 -8.66
C GLN A 35 12.39 8.47 -7.92
N ASN A 36 12.06 9.48 -7.11
CA ASN A 36 13.02 10.38 -6.47
C ASN A 36 13.96 11.11 -7.46
N MET A 37 13.46 11.47 -8.63
CA MET A 37 14.23 12.15 -9.67
C MET A 37 13.67 13.55 -9.94
N ASN A 38 14.45 14.39 -10.62
CA ASN A 38 14.03 15.71 -11.11
C ASN A 38 13.27 16.54 -10.06
N VAL A 39 13.89 16.69 -8.89
CA VAL A 39 13.35 17.51 -7.79
C VAL A 39 13.02 18.90 -8.34
N PRO A 40 11.83 19.46 -8.02
CA PRO A 40 11.49 20.81 -8.44
C PRO A 40 12.56 21.83 -8.00
N PRO A 41 12.78 22.91 -8.77
CA PRO A 41 13.88 23.86 -8.52
C PRO A 41 13.86 24.55 -7.16
N SER A 42 12.69 24.65 -6.52
CA SER A 42 12.51 25.23 -5.18
C SER A 42 11.27 24.67 -4.49
N ASP A 43 11.20 24.81 -3.17
CA ASP A 43 10.04 24.37 -2.39
C ASP A 43 8.75 25.12 -2.76
N ASP A 44 8.86 26.39 -3.17
CA ASP A 44 7.74 27.23 -3.63
C ASP A 44 7.33 26.96 -5.08
N HIS A 45 8.04 26.07 -5.79
CA HIS A 45 7.67 25.72 -7.16
C HIS A 45 6.29 25.04 -7.17
N TRP A 46 5.41 25.45 -8.07
CA TRP A 46 4.00 25.00 -8.06
C TRP A 46 3.82 23.48 -8.25
N LEU A 47 4.81 22.79 -8.82
CA LEU A 47 4.84 21.32 -8.94
C LEU A 47 5.30 20.57 -7.68
N THR A 48 5.87 21.26 -6.69
CA THR A 48 6.43 20.65 -5.46
C THR A 48 5.43 19.79 -4.69
N PRO A 49 4.17 20.22 -4.47
CA PRO A 49 3.19 19.39 -3.79
C PRO A 49 2.95 18.04 -4.49
N TYR A 50 2.91 18.03 -5.82
CA TYR A 50 2.66 16.82 -6.61
C TYR A 50 3.87 15.88 -6.65
N TRP A 51 5.08 16.44 -6.73
CA TRP A 51 6.30 15.64 -6.57
C TRP A 51 6.37 14.96 -5.19
N ASN A 52 6.00 15.68 -4.13
CA ASN A 52 5.92 15.13 -2.78
C ASN A 52 4.85 14.03 -2.63
N ILE A 53 3.72 14.12 -3.34
CA ILE A 53 2.72 13.04 -3.41
C ILE A 53 3.36 11.77 -3.99
N GLY A 54 4.12 11.89 -5.08
CA GLY A 54 4.87 10.77 -5.66
C GLY A 54 5.84 10.13 -4.67
N ARG A 55 6.63 10.95 -3.96
CA ARG A 55 7.51 10.46 -2.87
C ARG A 55 6.73 9.68 -1.83
N LYS A 56 5.59 10.22 -1.41
CA LYS A 56 4.78 9.59 -0.37
C LYS A 56 4.19 8.27 -0.82
N GLN A 57 3.77 8.17 -2.09
CA GLN A 57 3.28 6.93 -2.66
C GLN A 57 4.37 5.84 -2.64
N ALA A 58 5.59 6.15 -3.06
CA ALA A 58 6.70 5.20 -3.02
C ALA A 58 7.00 4.70 -1.60
N GLU A 59 6.95 5.58 -0.59
CA GLU A 59 7.08 5.18 0.82
C GLU A 59 5.98 4.23 1.27
N LEU A 60 4.73 4.51 0.92
CA LEU A 60 3.58 3.68 1.30
C LEU A 60 3.63 2.30 0.64
N GLU A 61 4.05 2.22 -0.62
CA GLU A 61 4.22 0.96 -1.34
C GLU A 61 5.40 0.15 -0.79
N LEU A 62 6.50 0.80 -0.39
CA LEU A 62 7.60 0.13 0.29
C LEU A 62 7.15 -0.45 1.65
N LEU A 63 6.39 0.32 2.42
CA LEU A 63 5.80 -0.12 3.68
C LEU A 63 4.81 -1.28 3.48
N SER A 64 3.99 -1.25 2.42
CA SER A 64 3.04 -2.34 2.14
C SER A 64 3.76 -3.61 1.65
N ALA A 65 4.81 -3.49 0.84
CA ALA A 65 5.64 -4.62 0.43
C ALA A 65 6.35 -5.29 1.60
N SER A 66 6.76 -4.51 2.62
CA SER A 66 7.34 -5.07 3.85
C SER A 66 6.33 -5.83 4.72
N LYS A 67 5.02 -5.54 4.58
CA LYS A 67 3.95 -6.24 5.31
C LYS A 67 3.56 -7.59 4.69
N SER A 68 3.90 -7.86 3.43
CA SER A 68 3.55 -9.11 2.74
C SER A 68 4.66 -10.17 2.73
N ALA A 69 5.84 -9.88 3.27
CA ALA A 69 7.00 -10.79 3.29
C ALA A 69 6.89 -11.92 4.36
N ALA A 70 5.73 -12.56 4.49
CA ALA A 70 5.66 -13.86 5.15
C ALA A 70 6.29 -14.91 4.21
N PRO A 71 7.14 -15.82 4.73
CA PRO A 71 7.83 -16.79 3.89
C PRO A 71 6.84 -17.67 3.10
N ASP A 72 7.14 -17.86 1.81
CA ASP A 72 6.37 -18.67 0.88
C ASP A 72 6.16 -20.09 1.42
N GLY A 73 4.91 -20.42 1.70
CA GLY A 73 4.52 -21.72 2.27
C GLY A 73 3.19 -21.71 3.01
N TRP A 74 2.64 -20.54 3.30
CA TRP A 74 1.37 -20.41 4.00
C TRP A 74 0.39 -19.58 3.17
N GLY A 75 -0.42 -20.25 2.36
CA GLY A 75 -1.45 -19.62 1.53
C GLY A 75 -2.68 -19.08 2.28
N HIS A 76 -2.67 -19.10 3.61
CA HIS A 76 -3.80 -18.70 4.47
C HIS A 76 -3.42 -17.74 5.62
N VAL A 77 -2.36 -16.92 5.46
CA VAL A 77 -1.81 -16.07 6.56
C VAL A 77 -2.47 -14.69 6.65
N ALA A 78 -3.47 -14.34 5.83
CA ALA A 78 -4.08 -13.01 5.93
C ALA A 78 -4.56 -12.70 7.37
N ILE A 79 -5.18 -13.68 8.04
CA ILE A 79 -5.64 -13.53 9.44
C ILE A 79 -4.47 -13.57 10.43
N ALA A 80 -3.47 -14.43 10.23
CA ALA A 80 -2.35 -14.56 11.16
C ALA A 80 -1.38 -13.37 11.13
N ASN A 81 -1.18 -12.75 9.96
CA ASN A 81 -0.36 -11.54 9.81
C ASN A 81 -1.02 -10.31 10.45
N GLU A 82 -2.35 -10.17 10.34
CA GLU A 82 -3.09 -9.09 11.00
C GLU A 82 -3.10 -9.26 12.52
N LEU A 83 -3.26 -10.49 13.02
CA LEU A 83 -3.30 -10.77 14.46
C LEU A 83 -1.95 -10.57 15.16
N TRP A 84 -0.81 -10.86 14.51
CA TRP A 84 0.49 -10.54 15.10
C TRP A 84 0.70 -9.03 15.23
N GLN A 85 0.37 -8.24 14.21
CA GLN A 85 0.57 -6.78 14.29
C GLN A 85 -0.21 -6.14 15.45
N LEU A 86 -1.28 -6.78 15.92
CA LEU A 86 -2.04 -6.38 17.11
C LEU A 86 -1.52 -6.98 18.44
N ALA A 87 -0.74 -8.05 18.38
CA ALA A 87 -0.38 -8.85 19.56
C ALA A 87 0.75 -8.24 20.42
N GLU A 88 1.31 -7.07 20.06
CA GLU A 88 2.41 -6.36 20.75
C GLU A 88 3.54 -7.27 21.28
N CYS A 89 3.75 -8.43 20.66
CA CYS A 89 4.73 -9.41 21.07
C CYS A 89 5.64 -9.79 19.89
N GLY A 90 6.82 -10.30 20.20
CA GLY A 90 7.76 -10.78 19.18
C GLY A 90 7.16 -11.92 18.36
N TYR A 91 7.52 -11.98 17.07
CA TYR A 91 6.97 -12.95 16.12
C TYR A 91 7.00 -14.39 16.61
N GLU A 92 8.16 -14.82 17.13
CA GLU A 92 8.36 -16.19 17.56
C GLU A 92 7.44 -16.55 18.72
N HIS A 93 7.19 -15.59 19.62
CA HIS A 93 6.28 -15.77 20.74
C HIS A 93 4.84 -15.91 20.25
N PHE A 94 4.40 -15.03 19.34
CA PHE A 94 3.09 -15.12 18.70
C PHE A 94 2.90 -16.46 17.97
N ARG A 95 3.89 -16.86 17.15
CA ARG A 95 3.88 -18.11 16.39
C ARG A 95 3.73 -19.33 17.30
N ASN A 96 4.51 -19.39 18.37
CA ASN A 96 4.46 -20.51 19.32
C ASN A 96 3.13 -20.54 20.08
N ALA A 97 2.60 -19.38 20.48
CA ALA A 97 1.31 -19.27 21.15
C ALA A 97 0.15 -19.72 20.23
N LEU A 98 0.13 -19.27 18.98
CA LEU A 98 -0.89 -19.64 18.00
C LEU A 98 -0.85 -21.15 17.69
N ALA A 99 0.34 -21.70 17.47
CA ALA A 99 0.51 -23.14 17.24
C ALA A 99 0.00 -23.98 18.43
N ASN A 100 0.28 -23.55 19.66
CA ASN A 100 -0.23 -24.21 20.85
C ASN A 100 -1.74 -24.10 20.99
N HIS A 101 -2.32 -22.94 20.66
CA HIS A 101 -3.77 -22.71 20.73
C HIS A 101 -4.52 -23.57 19.71
N ILE A 102 -4.03 -23.63 18.47
CA ILE A 102 -4.61 -24.47 17.42
C ILE A 102 -4.50 -25.96 17.79
N LYS A 103 -3.34 -26.40 18.27
CA LYS A 103 -3.15 -27.78 18.75
C LYS A 103 -4.15 -28.13 19.85
N LYS A 104 -4.38 -27.21 20.78
CA LYS A 104 -5.36 -27.38 21.85
C LYS A 104 -6.80 -27.44 21.32
N ALA A 105 -7.16 -26.58 20.36
CA ALA A 105 -8.48 -26.61 19.74
C ALA A 105 -8.81 -27.98 19.10
N TYR A 106 -7.85 -28.58 18.39
CA TYR A 106 -8.04 -29.93 17.84
C TYR A 106 -8.15 -31.01 18.94
N GLN A 107 -7.36 -30.91 20.02
CA GLN A 107 -7.48 -31.81 21.17
C GLN A 107 -8.84 -31.69 21.86
N ASP A 108 -9.39 -30.48 21.91
CA ASP A 108 -10.69 -30.17 22.48
C ASP A 108 -11.86 -30.55 21.52
N GLY A 109 -11.57 -31.19 20.39
CA GLY A 109 -12.57 -31.78 19.48
C GLY A 109 -13.03 -30.88 18.34
N TRP A 110 -12.29 -29.80 18.05
CA TRP A 110 -12.56 -28.95 16.89
C TRP A 110 -12.20 -29.67 15.59
N ASP A 111 -13.12 -29.74 14.62
CA ASP A 111 -13.00 -30.48 13.34
C ASP A 111 -13.26 -29.57 12.14
N ASP A 112 -12.23 -29.32 11.35
CA ASP A 112 -12.23 -28.46 10.17
C ASP A 112 -13.33 -28.83 9.17
N ARG A 113 -13.64 -30.14 9.05
CA ARG A 113 -14.60 -30.65 8.07
C ARG A 113 -16.05 -30.29 8.40
N LYS A 114 -16.37 -30.00 9.66
CA LYS A 114 -17.74 -29.63 10.09
C LYS A 114 -18.00 -28.13 10.03
N ASN A 115 -16.95 -27.32 10.07
CA ASN A 115 -17.06 -25.87 10.22
C ASN A 115 -16.74 -25.08 8.93
N GLY A 116 -16.56 -25.78 7.79
CA GLY A 116 -16.50 -25.15 6.47
C GLY A 116 -15.22 -24.37 6.16
N ILE A 117 -14.13 -24.61 6.90
CA ILE A 117 -12.82 -23.99 6.64
C ILE A 117 -11.90 -25.01 5.96
N VAL A 118 -11.25 -24.59 4.87
CA VAL A 118 -10.22 -25.36 4.15
C VAL A 118 -9.12 -25.72 5.14
N SER A 119 -8.86 -27.02 5.30
CA SER A 119 -7.85 -27.56 6.22
C SER A 119 -6.52 -26.82 6.07
N VAL A 120 -5.99 -26.28 7.17
CA VAL A 120 -4.60 -25.81 7.22
C VAL A 120 -3.72 -27.05 7.32
N THR A 121 -3.37 -27.64 6.17
CA THR A 121 -2.32 -28.67 6.15
C THR A 121 -0.98 -27.99 6.42
N TYR A 122 -0.48 -28.21 7.63
CA TYR A 122 0.90 -27.90 7.98
C TYR A 122 1.81 -28.79 7.14
N GLY A 123 2.54 -28.20 6.19
CA GLY A 123 3.55 -28.92 5.44
C GLY A 123 4.56 -29.55 6.40
N ASP A 124 4.84 -30.84 6.22
CA ASP A 124 5.85 -31.56 6.99
C ASP A 124 7.19 -30.80 6.91
N LEU A 125 7.68 -30.35 8.07
CA LEU A 125 9.04 -29.86 8.21
C LEU A 125 9.99 -31.05 8.01
N LYS A 126 10.69 -31.09 6.87
CA LYS A 126 11.90 -31.89 6.68
C LYS A 126 13.11 -31.16 7.24
#